data_AF-B9R6Z2-F1
#
_entry.id   AF-B9R6Z2-F1
#
_cell.length_a   1.000
_cell.length_b   1.000
_cell.length_c   1.000
_cell.angle_alpha   90.00
_cell.angle_beta   90.00
_cell.angle_gamma   90.00
#
_symmetry.space_group_name_H-M   'P 1'
#
loop_
_entity.id
_entity.type
_entity.pdbx_description
1 polymer ?
#
loop_
_entity_poly.entity_id
_entity_poly.type
_entity_poly.pdbx_seq_one_letter_code
_entity_poly.pdbx_strand_id
1 'polypeptide(L)'
;MASSLQRAILSLARANSAVLACSRRCFSSESDALVEVKPGEIGLLSGIPGQHLRRRVVIYSTARTATQQGSGKVGRWKINFLSTQNSDN
;
A
#
# COMPACT_ATOMS: atom_id res chain seq x y z
N MET A 1 -34.69 -0.59 -38.47
CA MET A 1 -33.25 -0.84 -38.18
C MET A 1 -32.72 -0.06 -36.96
N ALA A 2 -33.55 0.61 -36.15
CA ALA A 2 -33.09 1.42 -35.00
C ALA A 2 -33.27 0.76 -33.62
N SER A 3 -34.15 -0.24 -33.51
CA SER A 3 -34.49 -0.90 -32.24
C SER A 3 -33.45 -1.94 -31.77
N SER A 4 -32.62 -2.47 -32.68
CA SER A 4 -31.53 -3.40 -32.36
C SER A 4 -30.35 -2.69 -31.67
N LEU A 5 -30.04 -1.45 -32.09
CA LEU A 5 -29.00 -0.63 -31.48
C LEU A 5 -29.34 -0.24 -30.04
N GLN A 6 -30.61 0.07 -29.76
CA GLN A 6 -31.06 0.39 -28.40
C GLN A 6 -30.87 -0.79 -27.43
N ARG A 7 -31.10 -2.03 -27.88
CA ARG A 7 -30.87 -3.23 -27.04
C ARG A 7 -29.39 -3.48 -26.76
N ALA A 8 -28.51 -3.23 -27.75
CA ALA A 8 -27.07 -3.38 -27.58
C ALA A 8 -26.46 -2.36 -26.60
N ILE A 9 -26.98 -1.13 -26.59
CA ILE A 9 -26.52 -0.08 -25.66
C ILE A 9 -26.93 -0.43 -24.21
N LEU A 10 -28.15 -0.95 -24.03
CA LEU A 10 -28.65 -1.35 -22.70
C LEU A 10 -27.95 -2.60 -22.14
N SER A 11 -27.48 -3.52 -22.99
CA SER A 11 -26.73 -4.71 -22.54
C SER A 11 -25.30 -4.36 -22.11
N LEU A 12 -24.64 -3.43 -22.81
CA LEU A 12 -23.30 -2.95 -22.45
C LEU A 12 -23.29 -2.19 -21.12
N ALA A 13 -24.35 -1.40 -20.86
CA ALA A 13 -24.53 -0.71 -19.59
C ALA A 13 -24.69 -1.68 -18.38
N ARG A 14 -25.39 -2.82 -18.58
CA ARG A 14 -25.53 -3.87 -17.55
C ARG A 14 -24.24 -4.68 -17.35
N ALA A 15 -23.46 -4.91 -18.41
CA ALA A 15 -22.17 -5.57 -18.29
C ALA A 15 -21.17 -4.71 -17.46
N ASN A 16 -21.18 -3.39 -17.65
CA ASN A 16 -20.35 -2.49 -16.85
C ASN A 16 -20.72 -2.46 -15.36
N SER A 17 -22.00 -2.59 -14.98
CA SER A 17 -22.38 -2.65 -13.57
C SER A 17 -21.92 -3.95 -12.89
N ALA A 18 -21.86 -5.06 -13.63
CA ALA A 18 -21.35 -6.33 -13.11
C ALA A 18 -19.82 -6.29 -12.88
N VAL A 19 -19.07 -5.63 -13.78
CA VAL A 19 -17.61 -5.44 -13.63
C VAL A 19 -17.30 -4.53 -12.42
N LEU A 20 -18.08 -3.46 -12.21
CA LEU A 20 -17.92 -2.59 -11.03
C LEU A 20 -18.37 -3.27 -9.73
N ALA A 21 -19.35 -4.19 -9.78
CA ALA A 21 -19.79 -4.97 -8.63
C ALA A 21 -18.76 -6.04 -8.20
N CYS A 22 -17.97 -6.59 -9.14
CA CYS A 22 -16.85 -7.47 -8.84
C CYS A 22 -15.66 -6.75 -8.18
N SER A 23 -15.45 -5.48 -8.49
CA SER A 23 -14.30 -4.71 -7.97
C SER A 23 -14.39 -4.45 -6.45
N ARG A 24 -15.58 -4.55 -5.84
CA ARG A 24 -15.76 -4.43 -4.38
C ARG A 24 -15.52 -5.71 -3.60
N ARG A 25 -15.22 -6.85 -4.25
CA ARG A 25 -15.20 -8.16 -3.57
C ARG A 25 -13.88 -8.93 -3.65
N CYS A 26 -12.76 -8.25 -3.87
CA CYS A 26 -11.45 -8.89 -3.96
C CYS A 26 -10.50 -8.47 -2.81
N PHE A 27 -10.96 -8.57 -1.56
CA PHE A 27 -10.11 -8.78 -0.39
C PHE A 27 -10.89 -9.57 0.68
N SER A 28 -11.51 -10.69 0.29
CA SER A 28 -11.87 -11.70 1.29
C SER A 28 -10.60 -12.50 1.57
N SER A 29 -9.71 -11.93 2.39
CA SER A 29 -8.64 -12.70 3.01
C SER A 29 -9.34 -13.68 3.94
N GLU A 30 -9.36 -14.94 3.54
CA GLU A 30 -9.78 -16.06 4.37
C GLU A 30 -8.99 -15.98 5.67
N SER A 31 -9.67 -15.53 6.72
CA SER A 31 -9.08 -15.20 8.02
C SER A 31 -9.31 -16.39 8.94
N ASP A 32 -8.69 -17.53 8.62
CA ASP A 32 -8.70 -18.70 9.51
C ASP A 32 -7.32 -18.96 10.11
N ALA A 33 -6.78 -17.91 10.73
CA ALA A 33 -5.74 -18.04 11.73
C ALA A 33 -6.20 -17.22 12.93
N LEU A 34 -6.86 -17.88 13.88
CA LEU A 34 -7.29 -17.35 15.19
C LEU A 34 -6.09 -16.99 16.10
N VAL A 35 -4.99 -16.49 15.54
CA VAL A 35 -3.90 -15.91 16.29
C VAL A 35 -4.31 -14.47 16.57
N GLU A 36 -4.60 -14.16 17.83
CA GLU A 36 -4.72 -12.79 18.31
C GLU A 36 -3.40 -12.07 18.03
N VAL A 37 -3.30 -11.38 16.89
CA VAL A 37 -2.11 -10.61 16.54
C VAL A 37 -2.09 -9.40 17.46
N LYS A 38 -1.43 -9.54 18.60
CA LYS A 38 -1.19 -8.43 19.52
C LYS A 38 -0.22 -7.45 18.85
N PRO A 39 -0.68 -6.22 18.53
CA PRO A 39 0.17 -5.26 17.86
C PRO A 39 1.33 -4.87 18.79
N GLY A 40 2.57 -5.09 18.33
CA GLY A 40 3.78 -4.62 19.01
C GLY A 40 4.65 -5.68 19.70
N GLU A 41 4.25 -6.96 19.73
CA GLU A 41 5.05 -8.02 20.37
C GLU A 41 6.41 -8.24 19.70
N ILE A 42 6.45 -8.21 18.36
CA ILE A 42 7.66 -8.47 17.57
C ILE A 42 8.77 -7.46 17.92
N GLY A 43 8.40 -6.20 18.19
CA GLY A 43 9.37 -5.16 18.57
C GLY A 43 9.95 -5.36 19.97
N LEU A 44 9.19 -5.94 20.90
CA LEU A 44 9.64 -6.24 22.26
C LEU A 44 10.62 -7.43 22.28
N LEU A 45 10.37 -8.43 21.44
CA LEU A 45 11.23 -9.62 21.34
C LEU A 45 12.51 -9.39 20.54
N SER A 46 12.58 -8.34 19.71
CA SER A 46 13.73 -8.10 18.83
C SER A 46 14.96 -7.53 19.53
N GLY A 47 14.90 -7.31 20.85
CA GLY A 47 15.99 -6.70 21.63
C GLY A 47 16.23 -5.21 21.33
N ILE A 48 15.33 -4.55 20.59
CA ILE A 48 15.40 -3.10 20.36
C ILE A 48 14.98 -2.38 21.64
N PRO A 49 15.78 -1.40 22.13
CA PRO A 49 15.39 -0.63 23.31
C PRO A 49 14.02 0.05 23.12
N GLY A 50 13.20 0.05 24.16
CA GLY A 50 11.84 0.61 24.09
C GLY A 50 11.78 2.08 23.62
N GLN A 51 12.84 2.85 23.86
CA GLN A 51 12.97 4.22 23.34
C GLN A 51 12.95 4.27 21.80
N HIS A 52 13.53 3.29 21.12
CA HIS A 52 13.59 3.24 19.66
C HIS A 52 12.28 2.74 19.04
N LEU A 53 11.51 1.92 19.76
CA LEU A 53 10.17 1.47 19.32
C LEU A 53 9.16 2.61 19.22
N ARG A 54 9.40 3.71 19.96
CA ARG A 54 8.56 4.91 19.92
C ARG A 54 8.97 5.93 18.84
N ARG A 55 10.05 5.67 18.09
CA ARG A 55 10.51 6.59 17.04
C ARG A 55 9.55 6.56 15.86
N ARG A 56 9.23 7.73 15.32
CA ARG A 56 8.40 7.87 14.13
C ARG A 56 9.20 7.55 12.88
N VAL A 57 8.59 6.76 12.00
CA VAL A 57 9.17 6.38 10.71
C VAL A 57 8.44 7.06 9.56
N VAL A 58 9.17 7.29 8.46
CA VAL A 58 8.65 7.70 7.17
C VAL A 58 8.88 6.56 6.20
N ILE A 59 7.79 6.05 5.63
CA ILE A 59 7.83 5.02 4.58
C ILE A 59 7.58 5.73 3.27
N TYR A 60 8.53 5.62 2.34
CA TYR A 60 8.48 6.35 1.08
C TYR A 60 9.11 5.55 -0.06
N SER A 61 8.70 5.85 -1.27
CA SER A 61 9.41 5.40 -2.47
C SER A 61 10.53 6.39 -2.78
N THR A 62 11.70 5.88 -3.13
CA THR A 62 12.84 6.74 -3.45
C THR A 62 12.59 7.57 -4.70
N ALA A 63 12.81 8.88 -4.58
CA ALA A 63 12.80 9.81 -5.69
C ALA A 63 14.03 9.62 -6.59
N ARG A 64 13.90 10.05 -7.86
CA ARG A 64 15.03 10.11 -8.79
C ARG A 64 15.98 11.23 -8.39
N THR A 65 17.28 10.97 -8.37
CA THR A 65 18.29 12.02 -8.21
C THR A 65 18.25 12.96 -9.42
N ALA A 66 18.03 14.26 -9.19
CA ALA A 66 17.84 15.23 -10.26
C ALA A 66 19.05 15.34 -11.21
N THR A 67 20.26 15.16 -10.69
CA THR A 67 21.52 15.30 -11.43
C THR A 67 21.93 14.07 -12.23
N GLN A 68 21.28 12.93 -12.02
CA GLN A 68 21.64 11.66 -12.65
C GLN A 68 20.51 11.15 -13.52
N GLN A 69 20.86 10.69 -14.73
CA GLN A 69 19.91 10.01 -15.61
C GLN A 69 19.82 8.53 -15.19
N GLY A 70 18.59 8.05 -15.00
CA GLY A 70 18.33 6.65 -14.69
C GLY A 70 17.23 6.46 -13.66
N SER A 71 16.45 5.38 -13.81
CA SER A 71 15.34 5.05 -12.91
C SER A 71 15.64 3.86 -11.98
N GLY A 72 16.86 3.32 -11.99
CA GLY A 72 17.19 2.07 -11.29
C GLY A 72 17.01 2.11 -9.77
N LYS A 73 16.92 3.31 -9.19
CA LYS A 73 16.68 3.53 -7.76
C LYS A 73 15.22 3.88 -7.44
N VAL A 74 14.35 4.08 -8.41
CA VAL A 74 12.94 4.46 -8.21
C VAL A 74 12.08 3.20 -8.01
N GLY A 75 10.99 3.29 -7.25
CA GLY A 75 10.04 2.18 -7.06
C GLY A 75 10.40 1.19 -5.95
N ARG A 76 11.52 1.39 -5.25
CA ARG A 76 11.85 0.64 -4.02
C ARG A 76 11.32 1.37 -2.81
N TRP A 77 10.62 0.65 -1.94
CA TRP A 77 10.16 1.17 -0.65
C TRP A 77 11.32 1.25 0.34
N LYS A 78 11.41 2.37 1.05
CA LYS A 78 12.39 2.58 2.11
C LYS A 78 11.71 3.06 3.38
N ILE A 79 12.35 2.74 4.50
CA ILE A 79 11.96 3.20 5.83
C ILE A 79 13.09 4.08 6.35
N ASN A 80 12.76 5.32 6.71
CA ASN A 80 13.67 6.20 7.43
C ASN A 80 13.07 6.57 8.78
N PHE A 81 13.94 6.85 9.74
CA PHE A 81 13.55 7.49 10.99
C PHE A 81 13.62 9.01 10.79
N LEU A 82 12.69 9.75 11.40
CA LEU A 82 12.87 11.20 11.52
C LEU A 82 14.13 11.44 12.36
N SER A 83 15.16 12.05 11.77
CA SER A 83 16.44 12.27 12.45
C SER A 83 16.23 13.15 13.68
N THR A 84 16.81 12.74 14.80
CA THR A 84 16.97 13.62 15.96
C THR A 84 18.08 14.63 15.69
N GLN A 85 18.24 15.61 16.59
CA GLN A 85 19.26 16.66 16.52
C GLN A 85 20.64 16.04 16.24
N ASN A 86 21.18 16.30 15.05
CA ASN A 86 22.57 16.00 14.73
C ASN A 86 23.37 17.18 15.26
N SER A 87 24.17 16.97 16.31
CA SER A 87 25.12 17.97 16.79
C SER A 87 26.42 17.86 15.99
N ASP A 88 26.98 19.00 15.62
CA ASP A 88 28.32 19.06 15.02
C ASP A 88 29.37 18.82 16.12
N ASN A 89 30.28 17.87 15.89
CA ASN A 89 31.34 17.48 16.84
C ASN A 89 32.72 17.71 16.23
#